data_AF-L0A911-F1
#
_entry.id   AF-L0A911-F1
#
_cell.length_a   1.000
_cell.length_b   1.000
_cell.length_c   1.000
_cell.angle_alpha   90.00
_cell.angle_beta   90.00
_cell.angle_gamma   90.00
#
_symmetry.space_group_name_H-M   'P 1'
#
loop_
_entity.id
_entity.type
_entity.pdbx_description
1 polymer ?
#
loop_
_entity_poly.entity_id
_entity_poly.type
_entity_poly.pdbx_seq_one_letter_code
_entity_poly.pdbx_strand_id
1 'polypeptide(L)'
;MATSKVVLIGINSLSYGEFMICKPKTLLYLLGNSFRGVVENNPPKDAISSWLSIFSLNRTNNNESINKLDDLPLIKLVNPILINIPISNPTYGRVNIKLDQSISYQEEIDTVMNEIMENQENGPIISGITALERIDDKSCEIYNAIDKMLLNVIRNVDEFIIFSPYGMKKGKINEPYGVYLSSRPRPNEHDTVKLWEIGQIFVDIVKGDNVQDDF
;
A
#
# COMPACT_ATOMS: atom_id res chain seq x y z
N MET A 1 16.34 -21.35 6.23
CA MET A 1 15.19 -21.15 5.34
C MET A 1 15.42 -19.84 4.61
N ALA A 2 15.35 -19.83 3.29
CA ALA A 2 15.30 -18.56 2.57
C ALA A 2 13.99 -17.88 2.97
N THR A 3 14.08 -16.66 3.51
CA THR A 3 12.91 -15.83 3.82
C THR A 3 12.27 -15.41 2.51
N SER A 4 10.97 -15.68 2.34
CA SER A 4 10.20 -15.22 1.16
C SER A 4 10.28 -13.69 1.07
N LYS A 5 10.50 -13.17 -0.13
CA LYS A 5 10.55 -11.73 -0.37
C LYS A 5 9.12 -11.22 -0.55
N VAL A 6 8.59 -10.57 0.47
CA VAL A 6 7.18 -10.14 0.52
C VAL A 6 7.11 -8.62 0.64
N VAL A 7 6.26 -7.99 -0.19
CA VAL A 7 6.07 -6.54 -0.18
C VAL A 7 4.59 -6.13 -0.12
N LEU A 8 4.27 -5.15 0.72
CA LEU A 8 2.99 -4.44 0.76
C LEU A 8 3.21 -2.99 0.32
N ILE A 9 2.66 -2.61 -0.83
CA ILE A 9 2.81 -1.27 -1.42
C ILE A 9 1.47 -0.55 -1.38
N GLY A 10 1.37 0.48 -0.54
CA GLY A 10 0.23 1.38 -0.50
C GLY A 10 0.48 2.62 -1.36
N ILE A 11 -0.39 2.86 -2.32
CA ILE A 11 -0.29 4.00 -3.25
C ILE A 11 -1.53 4.88 -3.04
N ASN A 12 -1.39 5.96 -2.28
CA ASN A 12 -2.52 6.84 -1.98
C ASN A 12 -3.08 7.43 -3.28
N SER A 13 -4.41 7.54 -3.38
CA SER A 13 -5.12 8.09 -4.54
C SER A 13 -5.01 7.30 -5.85
N LEU A 14 -4.47 6.06 -5.83
CA LEU A 14 -4.53 5.19 -7.01
C LEU A 14 -5.99 4.78 -7.29
N SER A 15 -6.44 4.95 -8.53
CA SER A 15 -7.83 4.67 -8.94
C SER A 15 -7.88 3.83 -10.21
N TYR A 16 -8.81 2.86 -10.25
CA TYR A 16 -9.08 2.07 -11.46
C TYR A 16 -9.55 2.92 -12.65
N GLY A 17 -10.20 4.06 -12.39
CA GLY A 17 -10.66 4.96 -13.46
C GLY A 17 -9.50 5.45 -14.33
N GLU A 18 -8.37 5.77 -13.71
CA GLU A 18 -7.18 6.29 -14.39
C GLU A 18 -6.42 5.20 -15.17
N PHE A 19 -6.62 3.92 -14.86
CA PHE A 19 -5.95 2.84 -15.60
C PHE A 19 -6.36 2.85 -17.06
N MET A 20 -7.61 3.21 -17.36
CA MET A 20 -8.11 3.29 -18.73
C MET A 20 -7.69 4.57 -19.45
N ILE A 21 -7.41 5.64 -18.69
CA ILE A 21 -6.99 6.95 -19.21
C ILE A 21 -5.50 6.93 -19.50
N CYS A 22 -4.68 6.62 -18.49
CA CYS A 22 -3.22 6.67 -18.56
C CYS A 22 -2.60 5.40 -19.16
N LYS A 23 -3.35 4.28 -19.21
CA LYS A 23 -2.94 2.98 -19.78
C LYS A 23 -1.58 2.46 -19.28
N PRO A 24 -1.34 2.42 -17.95
CA PRO A 24 -0.12 1.85 -17.37
C PRO A 24 -0.03 0.35 -17.68
N LYS A 25 1.11 -0.11 -18.22
CA LYS A 25 1.21 -1.47 -18.79
C LYS A 25 1.24 -2.55 -17.73
N THR A 26 2.04 -2.36 -16.69
CA THR A 26 2.20 -3.32 -15.58
C THR A 26 0.93 -3.41 -14.76
N LEU A 27 0.35 -2.27 -14.37
CA LEU A 27 -0.92 -2.22 -13.64
C LEU A 27 -2.07 -2.88 -14.42
N LEU A 28 -2.17 -2.64 -15.74
CA LEU A 28 -3.17 -3.32 -16.58
C LEU A 28 -2.90 -4.82 -16.70
N TYR A 29 -1.63 -5.23 -16.79
CA TYR A 29 -1.26 -6.65 -16.78
C TYR A 29 -1.68 -7.33 -15.47
N LEU A 30 -1.38 -6.71 -14.33
CA LEU A 30 -1.76 -7.23 -13.00
C LEU A 30 -3.28 -7.32 -12.86
N LEU A 31 -4.03 -6.35 -13.37
CA LEU A 31 -5.50 -6.40 -13.35
C LEU A 31 -6.06 -7.68 -14.00
N GLY A 32 -5.38 -8.18 -15.04
CA GLY A 32 -5.76 -9.41 -15.76
C GLY A 32 -5.16 -10.71 -15.21
N ASN A 33 -4.06 -10.64 -14.45
CA ASN A 33 -3.23 -11.81 -14.09
C ASN A 33 -2.94 -11.94 -12.58
N SER A 34 -3.55 -11.12 -11.74
CA SER A 34 -3.43 -11.18 -10.29
C SER A 34 -4.80 -11.20 -9.62
N PHE A 35 -4.84 -11.54 -8.34
CA PHE A 35 -6.07 -11.43 -7.55
C PHE A 35 -6.38 -9.96 -7.36
N ARG A 36 -7.62 -9.57 -7.64
CA ARG A 36 -8.04 -8.16 -7.61
C ARG A 36 -9.22 -7.95 -6.69
N GLY A 37 -9.34 -6.73 -6.21
CA GLY A 37 -10.47 -6.29 -5.40
C GLY A 37 -10.65 -4.79 -5.47
N VAL A 38 -11.75 -4.34 -4.89
CA VAL A 38 -12.01 -2.92 -4.66
C VAL A 38 -11.87 -2.68 -3.17
N VAL A 39 -10.94 -1.81 -2.79
CA VAL A 39 -10.80 -1.42 -1.39
C VAL A 39 -11.95 -0.50 -1.04
N GLU A 40 -12.69 -0.80 0.02
CA GLU A 40 -13.72 0.09 0.56
C GLU A 40 -13.21 0.82 1.78
N ASN A 41 -13.23 2.15 1.70
CA ASN A 41 -12.88 3.00 2.81
C ASN A 41 -14.04 3.95 3.15
N ASN A 42 -14.72 3.60 4.23
CA ASN A 42 -15.81 4.41 4.77
C ASN A 42 -15.24 5.61 5.51
N PRO A 43 -15.87 6.81 5.44
CA PRO A 43 -15.33 8.03 6.03
C PRO A 43 -14.90 7.91 7.50
N PRO A 44 -13.84 8.62 7.92
CA PRO A 44 -13.02 9.55 7.14
C PRO A 44 -11.97 8.83 6.27
N LYS A 45 -11.79 9.36 5.05
CA LYS A 45 -10.90 8.80 4.01
C LYS A 45 -9.59 9.57 3.96
N ASP A 46 -8.87 9.60 5.07
CA ASP A 46 -7.55 10.22 5.16
C ASP A 46 -6.46 9.14 5.22
N ALA A 47 -5.25 9.50 4.80
CA ALA A 47 -4.12 8.58 4.77
C ALA A 47 -3.87 7.97 6.15
N ILE A 48 -3.86 8.80 7.20
CA ILE A 48 -3.45 8.38 8.54
C ILE A 48 -4.41 7.31 9.06
N SER A 49 -5.71 7.59 9.12
CA SER A 49 -6.71 6.62 9.60
C SER A 49 -6.70 5.33 8.79
N SER A 50 -6.49 5.44 7.47
CA SER A 50 -6.48 4.29 6.58
C SER A 50 -5.31 3.35 6.86
N TRP A 51 -4.10 3.89 6.95
CA TRP A 51 -2.89 3.14 7.25
C TRP A 51 -2.91 2.55 8.67
N LEU A 52 -3.45 3.29 9.64
CA LEU A 52 -3.62 2.79 11.00
C LEU A 52 -4.61 1.61 11.07
N SER A 53 -5.68 1.61 10.27
CA SER A 53 -6.59 0.45 10.20
C SER A 53 -5.89 -0.81 9.71
N ILE A 54 -5.02 -0.68 8.70
CA ILE A 54 -4.21 -1.79 8.17
C ILE A 54 -3.29 -2.32 9.26
N PHE A 55 -2.60 -1.43 9.99
CA PHE A 55 -1.64 -1.83 11.02
C PHE A 55 -2.29 -2.42 12.27
N SER A 56 -3.50 -1.96 12.60
CA SER A 56 -4.28 -2.44 13.75
C SER A 56 -4.91 -3.81 13.53
N LEU A 57 -4.97 -4.32 12.29
CA LEU A 57 -5.66 -5.57 11.93
C LEU A 57 -7.13 -5.62 12.35
N ASN A 58 -7.71 -4.46 12.64
CA ASN A 58 -9.08 -4.32 13.08
C ASN A 58 -9.67 -3.01 12.53
N ARG A 59 -10.99 -2.93 12.55
CA ARG A 59 -11.72 -1.71 12.26
C ARG A 59 -11.40 -0.66 13.33
N THR A 60 -10.46 0.23 13.03
CA THR A 60 -10.15 1.35 13.93
C THR A 60 -11.28 2.36 13.94
N ASN A 61 -11.76 2.69 15.13
CA ASN A 61 -12.53 3.89 15.37
C ASN A 61 -11.52 4.98 15.74
N ASN A 62 -11.57 6.15 15.08
CA ASN A 62 -10.56 7.23 15.08
C ASN A 62 -10.17 7.87 16.44
N ASN A 63 -10.48 7.25 17.57
CA ASN A 63 -10.33 7.84 18.90
C ASN A 63 -9.20 7.22 19.73
N GLU A 64 -8.49 6.21 19.23
CA GLU A 64 -7.35 5.64 19.95
C GLU A 64 -6.06 6.34 19.51
N SER A 65 -5.54 7.21 20.38
CA SER A 65 -4.20 7.77 20.25
C SER A 65 -3.18 6.62 20.28
N ILE A 66 -2.63 6.28 19.13
CA ILE A 66 -1.55 5.31 19.03
C ILE A 66 -0.29 5.96 19.59
N ASN A 67 0.09 5.55 20.79
CA ASN A 67 1.26 6.12 21.46
C ASN A 67 2.58 5.65 20.83
N LYS A 68 2.62 4.47 20.17
CA LYS A 68 3.79 3.92 19.47
C LYS A 68 3.38 3.02 18.30
N LEU A 69 4.03 3.21 17.14
CA LEU A 69 3.79 2.38 15.95
C LEU A 69 4.22 0.92 16.14
N ASP A 70 5.32 0.72 16.87
CA ASP A 70 5.86 -0.62 17.20
C ASP A 70 4.89 -1.46 18.02
N ASP A 71 3.87 -0.84 18.61
CA ASP A 71 2.87 -1.54 19.39
C ASP A 71 1.72 -2.12 18.55
N LEU A 72 1.64 -1.75 17.27
CA LEU A 72 0.56 -2.18 16.40
C LEU A 72 0.66 -3.66 16.01
N PRO A 73 -0.47 -4.39 16.01
CA PRO A 73 -0.53 -5.82 15.71
C PRO A 73 0.25 -6.24 14.47
N LEU A 74 0.06 -5.58 13.32
CA LEU A 74 0.78 -5.94 12.10
C LEU A 74 2.29 -5.86 12.31
N ILE A 75 2.77 -4.74 12.87
CA ILE A 75 4.20 -4.47 13.08
C ILE A 75 4.81 -5.51 14.02
N LYS A 76 4.12 -5.84 15.13
CA LYS A 76 4.55 -6.89 16.07
C LYS A 76 4.61 -8.27 15.43
N LEU A 77 3.63 -8.60 14.59
CA LEU A 77 3.48 -9.96 14.05
C LEU A 77 4.49 -10.26 12.94
N VAL A 78 4.84 -9.28 12.10
CA VAL A 78 5.70 -9.50 10.93
C VAL A 78 7.05 -8.80 10.98
N ASN A 79 7.25 -7.87 11.94
CA ASN A 79 8.46 -7.06 12.08
C ASN A 79 8.96 -6.48 10.73
N PRO A 80 8.14 -5.69 10.02
CA PRO A 80 8.43 -5.28 8.66
C PRO A 80 9.41 -4.10 8.61
N ILE A 81 10.09 -3.98 7.48
CA ILE A 81 10.85 -2.79 7.12
C ILE A 81 9.87 -1.76 6.57
N LEU A 82 9.73 -0.62 7.27
CA LEU A 82 8.81 0.45 6.93
C LEU A 82 9.48 1.53 6.08
N ILE A 83 8.85 1.88 4.95
CA ILE A 83 9.38 2.83 3.97
C ILE A 83 8.30 3.85 3.60
N ASN A 84 8.52 5.15 3.86
CA ASN A 84 7.63 6.24 3.41
C ASN A 84 6.14 6.08 3.79
N ILE A 85 5.86 5.70 5.04
CA ILE A 85 4.50 5.47 5.53
C ILE A 85 3.81 6.81 5.90
N PRO A 86 2.66 7.18 5.29
CA PRO A 86 2.04 8.48 5.46
C PRO A 86 1.13 8.57 6.70
N ILE A 87 1.67 8.21 7.87
CA ILE A 87 1.01 8.34 9.18
C ILE A 87 1.47 9.57 9.98
N SER A 88 2.46 10.29 9.46
CA SER A 88 3.03 11.52 10.02
C SER A 88 3.51 12.43 8.89
N ASN A 89 3.88 13.68 9.22
CA ASN A 89 4.54 14.60 8.30
C ASN A 89 5.83 15.16 8.95
N PRO A 90 7.04 14.81 8.46
CA PRO A 90 7.33 13.91 7.32
C PRO A 90 6.83 12.46 7.52
N THR A 91 6.76 11.70 6.43
CA THR A 91 6.37 10.28 6.48
C THR A 91 7.31 9.45 7.37
N TYR A 92 6.78 8.35 7.89
CA TYR A 92 7.47 7.47 8.82
C TYR A 92 8.24 6.36 8.08
N GLY A 93 9.40 5.95 8.61
CA GLY A 93 10.18 4.82 8.10
C GLY A 93 11.58 5.24 7.63
N ARG A 94 12.22 4.38 6.82
CA ARG A 94 13.57 4.64 6.26
C ARG A 94 13.62 5.85 5.33
N VAL A 95 12.52 6.10 4.64
CA VAL A 95 12.32 7.27 3.78
C VAL A 95 11.31 8.19 4.44
N ASN A 96 11.67 9.46 4.59
CA ASN A 96 10.90 10.48 5.31
C ASN A 96 10.67 11.68 4.39
N ILE A 97 9.51 11.72 3.75
CA ILE A 97 9.15 12.74 2.77
C ILE A 97 8.13 13.70 3.37
N LYS A 98 8.29 15.00 3.10
CA LYS A 98 7.27 15.99 3.47
C LYS A 98 6.04 15.82 2.60
N LEU A 99 4.86 15.88 3.22
CA LEU A 99 3.57 15.79 2.53
C LEU A 99 3.15 17.13 1.88
N ASP A 100 4.10 17.80 1.23
CA ASP A 100 3.91 19.03 0.45
C ASP A 100 4.46 18.82 -0.99
N GLN A 101 4.58 19.88 -1.80
CA GLN A 101 5.13 19.77 -3.16
C GLN A 101 6.64 20.01 -3.24
N SER A 102 7.36 20.02 -2.11
CA SER A 102 8.81 20.27 -2.10
C SER A 102 9.64 19.12 -2.68
N ILE A 103 9.13 17.88 -2.59
CA ILE A 103 9.74 16.68 -3.17
C ILE A 103 8.99 16.31 -4.44
N SER A 104 9.74 16.13 -5.54
CA SER A 104 9.15 15.74 -6.83
C SER A 104 8.56 14.32 -6.76
N TYR A 105 7.59 14.01 -7.63
CA TYR A 105 7.05 12.64 -7.69
C TYR A 105 8.14 11.61 -8.05
N GLN A 106 9.08 12.00 -8.92
CA GLN A 106 10.13 11.11 -9.41
C GLN A 106 11.10 10.76 -8.29
N GLU A 107 11.50 11.77 -7.51
CA GLU A 107 12.37 11.60 -6.35
C GLU A 107 11.73 10.70 -5.28
N GLU A 108 10.45 10.87 -4.97
CA GLU A 108 9.74 9.96 -4.06
C GLU A 108 9.76 8.52 -4.58
N ILE A 109 9.33 8.32 -5.82
CA ILE A 109 9.18 6.99 -6.42
C ILE A 109 10.53 6.28 -6.52
N ASP A 110 11.58 6.96 -6.98
CA ASP A 110 12.92 6.38 -7.13
C ASP A 110 13.53 6.04 -5.76
N THR A 111 13.40 6.93 -4.77
CA THR A 111 13.94 6.70 -3.43
C THR A 111 13.25 5.52 -2.75
N VAL A 112 11.92 5.45 -2.83
CA VAL A 112 11.15 4.33 -2.27
C VAL A 112 11.50 3.03 -3.01
N MET A 113 11.61 3.04 -4.34
CA MET A 113 12.01 1.87 -5.12
C MET A 113 13.38 1.34 -4.69
N ASN A 114 14.38 2.23 -4.59
CA ASN A 114 15.74 1.85 -4.21
C ASN A 114 15.76 1.23 -2.81
N GLU A 115 15.08 1.83 -1.85
CA GLU A 115 14.99 1.30 -0.49
C GLU A 115 14.27 -0.05 -0.42
N ILE A 116 13.25 -0.28 -1.25
CA ILE A 116 12.63 -1.61 -1.39
C ILE A 116 13.66 -2.62 -1.90
N MET A 117 14.35 -2.29 -2.99
CA MET A 117 15.30 -3.20 -3.66
C MET A 117 16.52 -3.54 -2.79
N GLU A 118 17.00 -2.59 -2.00
CA GLU A 118 18.14 -2.78 -1.08
C GLU A 118 17.79 -3.64 0.14
N ASN A 119 16.51 -3.65 0.54
CA ASN A 119 16.07 -4.28 1.79
C ASN A 119 15.21 -5.54 1.60
N GLN A 120 14.82 -5.90 0.38
CA GLN A 120 13.91 -7.05 0.13
C GLN A 120 14.46 -8.40 0.60
N GLU A 121 15.78 -8.54 0.78
CA GLU A 121 16.42 -9.74 1.34
C GLU A 121 16.44 -9.75 2.88
N ASN A 122 16.21 -8.60 3.53
CA ASN A 122 16.37 -8.41 4.97
C ASN A 122 15.09 -8.68 5.77
N GLY A 123 13.93 -8.76 5.10
CA GLY A 123 12.64 -9.00 5.73
C GLY A 123 11.45 -8.52 4.90
N PRO A 124 10.21 -8.73 5.39
CA PRO A 124 9.01 -8.25 4.73
C PRO A 124 9.00 -6.72 4.71
N ILE A 125 8.54 -6.13 3.60
CA ILE A 125 8.53 -4.69 3.40
C ILE A 125 7.10 -4.16 3.39
N ILE A 126 6.89 -3.02 4.05
CA ILE A 126 5.70 -2.20 3.87
C ILE A 126 6.14 -0.82 3.42
N SER A 127 5.61 -0.37 2.29
CA SER A 127 6.00 0.90 1.67
C SER A 127 4.81 1.75 1.25
N GLY A 128 4.91 3.07 1.41
CA GLY A 128 3.92 4.04 0.94
C GLY A 128 4.40 4.87 -0.26
N ILE A 129 3.47 5.26 -1.13
CA ILE A 129 3.65 6.25 -2.19
C ILE A 129 2.51 7.27 -2.10
N THR A 130 2.85 8.55 -2.05
CA THR A 130 1.93 9.67 -1.83
C THR A 130 1.85 10.64 -3.02
N ALA A 131 2.68 10.45 -4.04
CA ALA A 131 2.80 11.35 -5.19
C ALA A 131 1.45 11.73 -5.85
N LEU A 132 0.56 10.74 -6.08
CA LEU A 132 -0.76 10.96 -6.67
C LEU A 132 -1.71 11.77 -5.77
N GLU A 133 -1.47 11.81 -4.46
CA GLU A 133 -2.26 12.60 -3.51
C GLU A 133 -1.75 14.04 -3.37
N ARG A 134 -0.43 14.24 -3.54
CA ARG A 134 0.26 15.53 -3.39
C ARG A 134 0.24 16.39 -4.67
N ILE A 135 0.19 15.76 -5.84
CA ILE A 135 0.42 16.41 -7.14
C ILE A 135 -0.75 16.11 -8.11
N ASP A 136 -1.64 17.09 -8.29
CA ASP A 136 -2.89 16.91 -9.05
C ASP A 136 -2.70 16.99 -10.58
N ASP A 137 -1.81 17.85 -11.10
CA ASP A 137 -1.76 18.20 -12.53
C ASP A 137 -0.95 17.25 -13.43
N LYS A 138 -0.41 16.16 -12.88
CA LYS A 138 0.52 15.26 -13.58
C LYS A 138 0.16 13.78 -13.46
N SER A 139 -1.14 13.47 -13.33
CA SER A 139 -1.61 12.12 -13.05
C SER A 139 -0.94 11.06 -13.94
N CYS A 140 -1.04 11.14 -15.26
CA CYS A 140 -0.50 10.09 -16.13
C CYS A 140 1.04 9.97 -16.13
N GLU A 141 1.79 11.04 -15.87
CA GLU A 141 3.25 10.95 -15.67
C GLU A 141 3.56 10.15 -14.40
N ILE A 142 2.84 10.44 -13.31
CA ILE A 142 2.99 9.76 -12.03
C ILE A 142 2.57 8.29 -12.15
N TYR A 143 1.45 7.99 -12.82
CA TYR A 143 1.03 6.60 -13.10
C TYR A 143 2.11 5.85 -13.88
N ASN A 144 2.76 6.46 -14.87
CA ASN A 144 3.82 5.82 -15.63
C ASN A 144 5.10 5.59 -14.80
N ALA A 145 5.44 6.50 -13.89
CA ALA A 145 6.56 6.33 -12.96
C ALA A 145 6.29 5.19 -11.97
N ILE A 146 5.09 5.16 -11.38
CA ILE A 146 4.60 4.07 -10.52
C ILE A 146 4.60 2.74 -11.30
N ASP A 147 4.13 2.71 -12.54
CA ASP A 147 4.06 1.49 -13.35
C ASP A 147 5.44 0.87 -13.60
N LYS A 148 6.46 1.71 -13.83
CA LYS A 148 7.87 1.28 -13.95
C LYS A 148 8.43 0.78 -12.62
N MET A 149 8.17 1.49 -11.52
CA MET A 149 8.55 1.06 -10.18
C MET A 149 7.99 -0.33 -9.88
N LEU A 150 6.68 -0.52 -10.08
CA LEU A 150 6.00 -1.78 -9.82
C LEU A 150 6.55 -2.92 -10.68
N LEU A 151 6.86 -2.67 -11.96
CA LEU A 151 7.50 -3.68 -12.81
C LEU A 151 8.83 -4.15 -12.22
N ASN A 152 9.65 -3.22 -11.73
CA ASN A 152 10.94 -3.52 -11.15
C ASN A 152 10.79 -4.30 -9.83
N VAL A 153 9.92 -3.83 -8.93
CA VAL A 153 9.71 -4.49 -7.64
C VAL A 153 9.13 -5.90 -7.82
N ILE A 154 8.04 -6.05 -8.57
CA ILE A 154 7.32 -7.33 -8.71
C ILE A 154 8.17 -8.42 -9.38
N ARG A 155 9.16 -8.04 -10.19
CA ARG A 155 10.11 -9.00 -10.79
C ARG A 155 11.14 -9.56 -9.80
N ASN A 156 11.31 -8.93 -8.65
CA ASN A 156 12.38 -9.26 -7.69
C ASN A 156 11.86 -9.75 -6.34
N VAL A 157 10.55 -9.71 -6.13
CA VAL A 157 9.86 -10.24 -4.94
C VAL A 157 9.09 -11.51 -5.29
N ASP A 158 8.85 -12.36 -4.30
CA ASP A 158 8.12 -13.62 -4.46
C ASP A 158 6.61 -13.39 -4.32
N GLU A 159 6.21 -12.51 -3.40
CA GLU A 159 4.81 -12.23 -3.07
C GLU A 159 4.59 -10.71 -2.93
N PHE A 160 3.42 -10.22 -3.34
CA PHE A 160 3.09 -8.81 -3.26
C PHE A 160 1.62 -8.55 -2.93
N ILE A 161 1.38 -7.42 -2.28
CA ILE A 161 0.09 -6.74 -2.25
C ILE A 161 0.32 -5.29 -2.69
N ILE A 162 -0.47 -4.82 -3.66
CA ILE A 162 -0.54 -3.42 -4.05
C ILE A 162 -1.93 -2.95 -3.72
N PHE A 163 -2.03 -1.89 -2.94
CA PHE A 163 -3.33 -1.35 -2.57
C PHE A 163 -3.35 0.17 -2.66
N SER A 164 -4.56 0.69 -2.68
CA SER A 164 -4.84 2.09 -2.40
C SER A 164 -6.01 2.17 -1.44
N PRO A 165 -5.90 2.97 -0.36
CA PRO A 165 -6.99 3.13 0.58
C PRO A 165 -8.19 3.91 0.00
N TYR A 166 -7.99 4.66 -1.09
CA TYR A 166 -9.01 5.45 -1.76
C TYR A 166 -8.54 5.90 -3.13
N GLY A 167 -9.46 6.13 -4.06
CA GLY A 167 -9.13 6.65 -5.38
C GLY A 167 -8.84 8.15 -5.37
N MET A 168 -8.72 8.73 -6.56
CA MET A 168 -8.35 10.14 -6.74
C MET A 168 -9.35 11.10 -6.09
N LYS A 169 -8.89 12.34 -5.84
CA LYS A 169 -9.78 13.43 -5.42
C LYS A 169 -10.77 13.76 -6.54
N LYS A 170 -12.06 13.77 -6.17
CA LYS A 170 -13.13 14.39 -6.97
C LYS A 170 -13.60 15.64 -6.24
N GLY A 171 -13.01 16.78 -6.59
CA GLY A 171 -13.21 18.04 -5.87
C GLY A 171 -12.52 18.01 -4.50
N LYS A 172 -13.28 18.11 -3.41
CA LYS A 172 -12.74 18.16 -2.03
C LYS A 172 -12.65 16.81 -1.33
N ILE A 173 -13.09 15.72 -1.97
CA ILE A 173 -13.28 14.41 -1.33
C ILE A 173 -12.60 13.33 -2.19
N ASN A 174 -11.91 12.40 -1.54
CA ASN A 174 -11.37 11.21 -2.19
C ASN A 174 -12.50 10.25 -2.60
N GLU A 175 -12.32 9.57 -3.74
CA GLU A 175 -13.20 8.46 -4.13
C GLU A 175 -13.30 7.42 -2.99
N PRO A 176 -14.49 6.89 -2.69
CA PRO A 176 -14.67 5.90 -1.60
C PRO A 176 -13.96 4.57 -1.83
N TYR A 177 -13.55 4.32 -3.07
CA TYR A 177 -13.05 3.04 -3.51
C TYR A 177 -11.62 3.19 -4.00
N GLY A 178 -10.75 2.31 -3.54
CA GLY A 178 -9.37 2.19 -3.97
C GLY A 178 -9.10 0.90 -4.74
N VAL A 179 -7.82 0.65 -4.99
CA VAL A 179 -7.31 -0.49 -5.75
C VAL A 179 -6.82 -1.56 -4.78
N TYR A 180 -7.02 -2.84 -5.13
CA TYR A 180 -6.36 -3.97 -4.48
C TYR A 180 -5.91 -4.96 -5.55
N LEU A 181 -4.63 -5.30 -5.55
CA LEU A 181 -4.00 -6.31 -6.41
C LEU A 181 -3.06 -7.15 -5.54
N SER A 182 -3.07 -8.47 -5.68
CA SER A 182 -2.28 -9.38 -4.84
C SER A 182 -1.81 -10.61 -5.62
N SER A 183 -0.63 -11.12 -5.26
CA SER A 183 -0.13 -12.42 -5.75
C SER A 183 -0.92 -13.61 -5.19
N ARG A 184 -1.60 -13.43 -4.04
CA ARG A 184 -2.40 -14.47 -3.38
C ARG A 184 -3.91 -14.20 -3.41
N PRO A 185 -4.74 -15.27 -3.42
CA PRO A 185 -6.17 -15.13 -3.25
C PRO A 185 -6.47 -14.55 -1.87
N ARG A 186 -7.62 -13.89 -1.78
CA ARG A 186 -8.16 -13.40 -0.50
C ARG A 186 -9.43 -14.17 -0.15
N PRO A 187 -9.76 -14.28 1.14
CA PRO A 187 -11.09 -14.71 1.54
C PRO A 187 -12.18 -13.80 0.92
N ASN A 188 -13.31 -14.39 0.55
CA ASN A 188 -14.51 -13.68 0.06
C ASN A 188 -14.26 -12.77 -1.16
N GLU A 189 -13.74 -13.34 -2.26
CA GLU A 189 -13.42 -12.61 -3.51
C GLU A 189 -14.56 -11.77 -4.10
N HIS A 190 -15.80 -12.04 -3.72
CA HIS A 190 -16.99 -11.30 -4.19
C HIS A 190 -17.27 -10.00 -3.41
N ASP A 191 -16.69 -9.83 -2.22
CA ASP A 191 -16.92 -8.66 -1.37
C ASP A 191 -15.89 -7.56 -1.61
N THR A 192 -16.14 -6.35 -1.12
CA THR A 192 -15.11 -5.29 -1.07
C THR A 192 -14.03 -5.64 -0.04
N VAL A 193 -12.80 -5.22 -0.32
CA VAL A 193 -11.65 -5.43 0.59
C VAL A 193 -11.64 -4.33 1.63
N LYS A 194 -11.68 -4.68 2.90
CA LYS A 194 -11.56 -3.73 4.01
C LYS A 194 -10.10 -3.47 4.33
N LEU A 195 -9.79 -2.27 4.83
CA LEU A 195 -8.42 -1.87 5.13
C LEU A 195 -7.72 -2.84 6.11
N TRP A 196 -8.38 -3.24 7.19
CA TRP A 196 -7.81 -4.18 8.15
C TRP A 196 -7.56 -5.57 7.56
N GLU A 197 -8.37 -6.01 6.58
CA GLU A 197 -8.18 -7.29 5.89
C GLU A 197 -6.89 -7.29 5.07
N ILE A 198 -6.48 -6.14 4.51
CA ILE A 198 -5.20 -6.01 3.79
C ILE A 198 -4.04 -6.37 4.73
N GLY A 199 -4.08 -5.88 5.97
CA GLY A 199 -3.08 -6.21 6.99
C GLY A 199 -3.10 -7.70 7.35
N GLN A 200 -4.29 -8.29 7.51
CA GLN A 200 -4.45 -9.72 7.82
C GLN A 200 -3.86 -10.59 6.71
N ILE A 201 -4.21 -10.31 5.45
CA ILE A 201 -3.68 -11.05 4.30
C ILE A 201 -2.15 -10.91 4.23
N PHE A 202 -1.59 -9.74 4.55
CA PHE A 202 -0.14 -9.59 4.59
C PHE A 202 0.51 -10.45 5.68
N VAL A 203 -0.08 -10.54 6.87
CA VAL A 203 0.39 -11.45 7.94
C VAL A 203 0.39 -12.90 7.43
N ASP A 204 -0.69 -13.33 6.79
CA ASP A 204 -0.85 -14.69 6.29
C ASP A 204 0.20 -15.02 5.22
N ILE A 205 0.46 -14.09 4.29
CA ILE A 205 1.53 -14.25 3.28
C ILE A 205 2.89 -14.41 3.95
N VAL A 206 3.22 -13.56 4.94
CA VAL A 206 4.55 -13.56 5.59
C VAL A 206 4.75 -14.79 6.46
N LYS A 207 3.74 -15.21 7.23
CA LYS A 207 3.84 -16.36 8.14
C LYS A 207 3.57 -17.70 7.47
N GLY A 208 3.02 -17.69 6.25
CA GLY A 208 2.44 -18.86 5.60
C GLY A 208 1.09 -19.23 6.23
N ASP A 209 0.32 -20.08 5.54
CA ASP A 209 -1.07 -20.46 5.89
C ASP A 209 -1.21 -21.27 7.21
N ASN A 210 -0.22 -21.19 8.12
CA ASN A 210 -0.17 -21.88 9.41
C ASN A 210 -0.73 -21.06 10.58
N VAL A 211 -1.43 -19.95 10.34
CA VAL A 211 -2.14 -19.19 11.39
C VAL A 211 -3.65 -19.44 11.30
N GLN A 212 -4.03 -20.72 11.23
CA GLN A 212 -5.31 -21.19 11.76
C GLN A 212 -5.01 -21.88 13.08
N ASP A 213 -4.69 -21.12 14.11
CA ASP A 213 -4.86 -21.49 15.52
C ASP A 213 -4.47 -20.24 16.33
N ASP A 214 -5.32 -19.88 17.30
CA ASP A 214 -5.21 -18.74 18.22
C ASP A 214 -5.75 -17.38 17.74
N PHE A 215 -7.07 -17.34 17.46
CA PHE A 215 -7.92 -16.18 17.78
C PHE A 215 -8.97 -16.58 18.81
#